data_AF-A0A8T5MKJ5-F1
#
_entry.id   AF-A0A8T5MKJ5-F1
#
_cell.length_a   1.000
_cell.length_b   1.000
_cell.length_c   1.000
_cell.angle_alpha   90.00
_cell.angle_beta   90.00
_cell.angle_gamma   90.00
#
_symmetry.space_group_name_H-M   'P 1'
#
loop_
_entity.id
_entity.type
_entity.pdbx_description
1 polymer ?
#
loop_
_entity_poly.entity_id
_entity_poly.type
_entity_poly.pdbx_seq_one_letter_code
_entity_poly.pdbx_strand_id
1 'polypeptide(L)'
;MEVHPIAKMLAEKGVESADLSMFSEEQRRMIYSQAADILMRLNKHESAFIAMELAGRPLPVEQLKRIAENKILLGQHREAYELLLKTGQKELAEFVKANFL
;
A
#
# COMPACT_ATOMS: atom_id res chain seq x y z
N MET A 1 -18.49 10.67 -10.05
CA MET A 1 -18.53 9.21 -9.79
C MET A 1 -19.03 9.02 -8.38
N GLU A 2 -20.06 8.20 -8.21
CA GLU A 2 -20.56 7.82 -6.89
C GLU A 2 -19.56 6.86 -6.24
N VAL A 3 -19.23 7.10 -4.97
CA VAL A 3 -18.28 6.26 -4.21
C VAL A 3 -19.02 5.04 -3.71
N HIS A 4 -18.49 3.86 -3.99
CA HIS A 4 -19.05 2.60 -3.53
C HIS A 4 -19.01 2.56 -1.99
N PRO A 5 -20.12 2.23 -1.29
CA PRO A 5 -20.17 2.24 0.18
C PRO A 5 -19.07 1.40 0.84
N ILE A 6 -18.72 0.28 0.23
CA ILE A 6 -17.63 -0.60 0.68
C ILE A 6 -16.28 0.09 0.62
N ALA A 7 -15.99 0.89 -0.42
CA ALA A 7 -14.72 1.61 -0.50
C ALA A 7 -14.52 2.58 0.68
N LYS A 8 -15.61 3.22 1.13
CA LYS A 8 -15.61 4.06 2.34
C LYS A 8 -15.37 3.22 3.60
N MET A 9 -16.07 2.09 3.74
CA MET A 9 -15.87 1.16 4.85
C MET A 9 -14.41 0.67 4.93
N LEU A 10 -13.79 0.33 3.79
CA LEU A 10 -12.38 -0.07 3.73
C LEU A 10 -11.44 1.05 4.22
N ALA A 11 -11.69 2.29 3.80
CA ALA A 11 -10.85 3.42 4.20
C ALA A 11 -10.94 3.73 5.71
N GLU A 12 -12.09 3.42 6.33
CA GLU A 12 -12.34 3.60 7.75
C GLU A 12 -11.78 2.45 8.60
N LYS A 13 -12.05 1.19 8.20
CA LYS A 13 -11.76 -0.01 9.00
C LYS A 13 -10.45 -0.71 8.67
N GLY A 14 -9.87 -0.45 7.51
CA GLY A 14 -8.68 -1.14 7.02
C GLY A 14 -8.97 -1.99 5.80
N VAL A 15 -8.05 -1.93 4.83
CA VAL A 15 -8.14 -2.62 3.54
C VAL A 15 -7.81 -4.11 3.64
N GLU A 16 -7.00 -4.50 4.63
CA GLU A 16 -6.55 -5.89 4.83
C GLU A 16 -7.63 -6.79 5.47
N SER A 17 -8.60 -6.20 6.18
CA SER A 17 -9.61 -6.94 6.94
C SER A 17 -10.87 -7.29 6.14
N ALA A 18 -10.91 -6.97 4.85
CA ALA A 18 -12.15 -7.03 4.10
C ALA A 18 -12.28 -8.26 3.21
N ASP A 19 -13.38 -8.98 3.41
CA ASP A 19 -13.80 -10.04 2.50
C ASP A 19 -14.62 -9.44 1.36
N LEU A 20 -14.05 -9.46 0.15
CA LEU A 20 -14.72 -9.07 -1.10
C LEU A 20 -14.95 -10.26 -2.03
N SER A 21 -14.93 -11.50 -1.51
CA SER A 21 -15.09 -12.73 -2.30
C SER A 21 -16.38 -12.77 -3.10
N MET A 22 -17.44 -12.13 -2.60
CA MET A 22 -18.74 -12.01 -3.28
C MET A 22 -18.75 -11.10 -4.52
N PHE A 23 -17.70 -10.30 -4.74
CA PHE A 23 -17.58 -9.38 -5.87
C PHE A 23 -16.76 -9.97 -7.01
N SER A 24 -17.08 -9.59 -8.24
CA SER A 24 -16.24 -9.92 -9.40
C SER A 24 -14.85 -9.28 -9.26
N GLU A 25 -13.87 -9.78 -10.00
CA GLU A 25 -12.52 -9.21 -9.98
C GLU A 25 -12.50 -7.73 -10.38
N GLU A 26 -13.25 -7.37 -11.40
CA GLU A 26 -13.39 -5.97 -11.85
C GLU A 26 -14.00 -5.08 -10.76
N GLN A 27 -15.05 -5.56 -10.09
CA GLN A 27 -15.67 -4.86 -8.96
C GLN A 27 -14.72 -4.72 -7.78
N ARG A 28 -13.95 -5.76 -7.45
CA ARG A 28 -12.93 -5.69 -6.40
C ARG A 28 -11.89 -4.63 -6.71
N ARG A 29 -11.34 -4.62 -7.93
CA ARG A 29 -10.35 -3.63 -8.35
C ARG A 29 -10.91 -2.20 -8.29
N MET A 30 -12.16 -2.00 -8.71
CA MET A 30 -12.85 -0.72 -8.60
C MET A 30 -13.02 -0.25 -7.15
N ILE A 31 -13.49 -1.14 -6.26
CA ILE A 31 -13.67 -0.86 -4.83
C ILE A 31 -12.33 -0.47 -4.19
N TYR A 32 -11.27 -1.24 -4.43
CA TYR A 32 -9.94 -0.92 -3.93
C TYR A 32 -9.38 0.38 -4.51
N SER A 33 -9.62 0.65 -5.79
CA SER A 33 -9.21 1.90 -6.43
C SER A 33 -9.86 3.12 -5.75
N GLN A 34 -11.16 3.05 -5.48
CA GLN A 34 -11.87 4.12 -4.78
C GLN A 34 -11.42 4.23 -3.32
N ALA A 35 -11.17 3.11 -2.63
CA ALA A 35 -10.64 3.12 -1.27
C ALA A 35 -9.27 3.79 -1.20
N ALA A 36 -8.38 3.53 -2.17
CA ALA A 36 -7.09 4.18 -2.29
C ALA A 36 -7.24 5.71 -2.39
N ASP A 37 -8.15 6.20 -3.23
CA ASP A 37 -8.37 7.65 -3.39
C ASP A 37 -8.88 8.29 -2.10
N ILE A 38 -9.74 7.61 -1.34
CA ILE A 38 -10.22 8.09 -0.03
C ILE A 38 -9.06 8.13 0.97
N LEU A 39 -8.29 7.05 1.07
CA LEU A 39 -7.14 6.94 1.98
C LEU A 39 -6.07 7.99 1.70
N MET A 40 -5.82 8.30 0.42
CA MET A 40 -4.91 9.39 0.05
C MET A 40 -5.39 10.75 0.55
N ARG A 41 -6.70 11.07 0.43
CA ARG A 41 -7.27 12.32 0.96
C ARG A 41 -7.20 12.40 2.49
N LEU A 42 -7.23 11.25 3.17
CA LEU A 42 -7.10 11.14 4.62
C LEU A 42 -5.63 11.12 5.08
N ASN A 43 -4.65 11.32 4.18
CA ASN A 43 -3.21 11.18 4.45
C ASN A 43 -2.80 9.80 5.01
N LYS A 44 -3.61 8.77 4.81
CA LYS A 44 -3.31 7.38 5.19
C LYS A 44 -2.54 6.68 4.07
N HIS A 45 -1.34 7.17 3.78
CA HIS A 45 -0.58 6.77 2.60
C HIS A 45 -0.25 5.28 2.55
N GLU A 46 0.18 4.66 3.66
CA GLU A 46 0.51 3.23 3.69
C GLU A 46 -0.70 2.36 3.30
N SER A 47 -1.86 2.60 3.92
CA SER A 47 -3.10 1.89 3.57
C SER A 47 -3.56 2.20 2.14
N ALA A 48 -3.35 3.43 1.66
CA ALA A 48 -3.69 3.80 0.29
C ALA A 48 -2.86 2.99 -0.71
N PHE A 49 -1.56 2.79 -0.46
CA PHE A 49 -0.70 2.01 -1.33
C PHE A 49 -1.11 0.54 -1.36
N ILE A 50 -1.49 -0.04 -0.23
CA ILE A 50 -2.04 -1.40 -0.18
C ILE A 50 -3.31 -1.50 -1.03
N ALA A 51 -4.22 -0.53 -0.92
CA ALA A 51 -5.41 -0.49 -1.78
C ALA A 51 -5.06 -0.32 -3.27
N MET A 52 -4.02 0.45 -3.61
CA MET A 52 -3.54 0.57 -4.99
C MET A 52 -2.99 -0.76 -5.52
N GLU A 53 -2.22 -1.51 -4.71
CA GLU A 53 -1.74 -2.85 -5.06
C GLU A 53 -2.92 -3.78 -5.36
N LEU A 54 -3.91 -3.84 -4.46
CA LEU A 54 -5.09 -4.69 -4.60
C LEU A 54 -5.99 -4.27 -5.79
N ALA A 55 -5.94 -3.00 -6.17
CA ALA A 55 -6.61 -2.48 -7.35
C ALA A 55 -5.86 -2.74 -8.66
N GLY A 56 -4.60 -3.20 -8.60
CA GLY A 56 -3.72 -3.30 -9.76
C GLY A 56 -3.26 -1.94 -10.32
N ARG A 57 -3.24 -0.89 -9.47
CA ARG A 57 -2.79 0.46 -9.85
C ARG A 57 -1.27 0.59 -9.69
N PRO A 58 -0.61 1.38 -10.55
CA PRO A 58 0.82 1.66 -10.41
C PRO A 58 1.09 2.39 -9.08
N LEU A 59 2.08 1.91 -8.34
CA LEU A 59 2.51 2.52 -7.09
C LEU A 59 3.42 3.73 -7.32
N PRO A 60 3.38 4.76 -6.46
CA PRO A 60 4.31 5.88 -6.53
C PRO A 60 5.68 5.49 -5.96
N VAL A 61 6.49 4.84 -6.79
CA VAL A 61 7.80 4.27 -6.44
C VAL A 61 8.69 5.25 -5.68
N GLU A 62 8.82 6.49 -6.15
CA GLU A 62 9.67 7.50 -5.50
C GLU A 62 9.20 7.88 -4.09
N GLN A 63 7.88 7.94 -3.86
CA GLN A 63 7.33 8.26 -2.55
C GLN A 63 7.54 7.10 -1.58
N LEU A 64 7.31 5.88 -2.04
CA LEU A 64 7.54 4.65 -1.28
C LEU A 64 9.02 4.45 -0.92
N LYS A 65 9.93 4.80 -1.85
CA LYS A 65 11.37 4.80 -1.58
C LYS A 65 11.73 5.74 -0.43
N ARG A 66 11.21 6.97 -0.43
CA ARG A 66 11.43 7.93 0.68
C ARG A 66 10.88 7.41 2.01
N ILE A 67 9.73 6.73 1.98
CA ILE A 67 9.16 6.09 3.19
C ILE A 67 10.10 4.98 3.66
N ALA A 68 10.57 4.12 2.77
CA ALA A 68 11.50 3.06 3.13
C ALA A 68 12.80 3.61 3.72
N GLU A 69 13.38 4.67 3.13
CA GLU A 69 14.56 5.36 3.66
C GLU A 69 14.30 5.91 5.07
N ASN A 70 13.16 6.58 5.29
CA ASN A 70 12.78 7.03 6.62
C ASN A 70 12.62 5.87 7.62
N LYS A 71 12.05 4.74 7.20
CA LYS A 71 11.92 3.55 8.05
C LYS A 71 13.29 2.96 8.42
N ILE A 72 14.28 2.98 7.52
CA ILE A 72 15.66 2.61 7.86
C ILE A 72 16.20 3.53 8.97
N LEU A 73 16.02 4.85 8.83
CA LEU A 73 16.50 5.83 9.82
C LEU A 73 15.81 5.67 11.19
N LEU A 74 14.55 5.23 11.20
CA LEU A 74 13.77 4.99 12.41
C LEU A 74 14.00 3.59 13.04
N GLY A 75 14.88 2.77 12.49
CA GLY A 75 15.14 1.41 12.97
C GLY A 75 14.07 0.38 12.56
N GLN A 76 13.11 0.76 11.72
CA GLN A 76 12.03 -0.09 11.20
C GLN A 76 12.51 -0.91 9.99
N HIS A 77 13.61 -1.64 10.17
CA HIS A 77 14.36 -2.27 9.07
C HIS A 77 13.58 -3.32 8.30
N ARG A 78 12.70 -4.09 8.98
CA ARG A 78 11.87 -5.11 8.32
C ARG A 78 10.87 -4.49 7.35
N GLU A 79 10.15 -3.47 7.80
CA GLU A 79 9.18 -2.74 6.98
C GLU A 79 9.87 -2.01 5.82
N ALA A 80 11.06 -1.45 6.07
CA ALA A 80 11.87 -0.85 5.02
C ALA A 80 12.28 -1.88 3.95
N TYR A 81 12.74 -3.06 4.36
CA TYR A 81 13.12 -4.15 3.44
C TYR A 81 11.94 -4.56 2.54
N GLU A 82 10.77 -4.80 3.15
CA GLU A 82 9.57 -5.20 2.42
C GLU A 82 9.12 -4.13 1.41
N LEU A 83 9.19 -2.85 1.80
CA LEU A 83 8.91 -1.73 0.89
C LEU A 83 9.89 -1.69 -0.28
N LEU A 84 11.19 -1.78 -0.03
CA LEU A 84 12.23 -1.73 -1.07
C LEU A 84 12.10 -2.87 -2.09
N LEU A 85 11.74 -4.07 -1.64
CA LEU A 85 11.43 -5.18 -2.54
C LEU A 85 10.23 -4.86 -3.43
N LYS A 86 9.13 -4.37 -2.84
CA LYS A 86 7.90 -4.01 -3.57
C LYS A 86 8.16 -2.94 -4.63
N THR A 87 9.03 -1.98 -4.35
CA THR A 87 9.36 -0.91 -5.28
C THR A 87 10.51 -1.23 -6.24
N GLY A 88 11.11 -2.43 -6.14
CA GLY A 88 12.12 -2.93 -7.07
C GLY A 88 13.57 -2.52 -6.77
N GLN A 89 13.86 -1.88 -5.64
CA GLN A 89 15.21 -1.46 -5.23
C GLN A 89 15.96 -2.63 -4.58
N LYS A 90 16.20 -3.68 -5.37
CA LYS A 90 16.78 -4.95 -4.91
C LYS A 90 18.12 -4.77 -4.21
N GLU A 91 19.01 -3.95 -4.73
CA GLU A 91 20.34 -3.71 -4.13
C GLU A 91 20.23 -3.10 -2.73
N LEU A 92 19.37 -2.09 -2.56
CA LEU A 92 19.15 -1.45 -1.28
C LEU A 92 18.41 -2.38 -0.30
N ALA A 93 17.46 -3.19 -0.79
CA ALA A 93 16.79 -4.21 0.01
C ALA A 93 17.81 -5.24 0.54
N GLU A 94 18.69 -5.78 -0.31
CA GLU A 94 19.73 -6.72 0.12
C GLU A 94 20.72 -6.09 1.09
N PHE A 95 21.07 -4.81 0.90
CA PHE A 95 21.88 -4.07 1.88
C PHE A 95 21.20 -4.00 3.26
N VAL A 96 19.92 -3.64 3.30
CA VAL A 96 19.17 -3.57 4.57
C VAL A 96 19.10 -4.94 5.24
N LYS A 97 18.84 -5.99 4.47
CA LYS A 97 18.79 -7.36 4.98
C LYS A 97 20.13 -7.81 5.56
N ALA A 98 21.23 -7.58 4.87
CA ALA A 98 22.55 -8.07 5.32
C ALA A 98 23.08 -7.36 6.57
N ASN A 99 22.65 -6.13 6.84
CA ASN A 99 23.23 -5.30 7.90
C ASN A 99 22.30 -5.11 9.11
N PHE A 100 20.99 -5.35 8.97
CA PHE A 100 20.01 -5.00 10.00
C PHE A 100 18.95 -6.07 10.32
N LEU A 101 18.86 -7.17 9.54
CA LEU A 101 17.88 -8.25 9.73
C LEU A 101 18.58 -9.59 9.97
#